data_AF-A0A1I6IIL0-F1
#
_entry.id   AF-A0A1I6IIL0-F1
#
_cell.length_a   1.000
_cell.length_b   1.000
_cell.length_c   1.000
_cell.angle_alpha   90.00
_cell.angle_beta   90.00
_cell.angle_gamma   90.00
#
_symmetry.space_group_name_H-M   'P 1'
#
loop_
_entity.id
_entity.type
_entity.pdbx_description
1 polymer ?
#
loop_
_entity_poly.entity_id
_entity_poly.type
_entity_poly.pdbx_seq_one_letter_code
_entity_poly.pdbx_strand_id
1 'polypeptide(L)'
;MLHLVTGGSGSGKSAYAENCCLKYGGPCLYLATMKIWDEEDRKRVEKHRAMREGKGFDTCECPVDLEKLDIPEHFRSGTVLLECMSNLLVNELWREDIPDASAGSMDETALEKHPETGFATDRQAVNGKKKDGQTGDGEHIAGNAARDHDTEVRILRGIRHLADSCRHLVIVTDEIFSDGIRYDEESMRYLRVLAALNRDIAEQADAVTEVVFGIPVPVKGKNGRKEYV
;
A
#
# COMPACT_ATOMS: atom_id res chain seq x y z
N MET A 1 10.97 -0.16 -13.15
CA MET A 1 10.32 -1.48 -13.03
C MET A 1 9.63 -1.55 -11.69
N LEU A 2 8.35 -1.92 -11.67
CA LEU A 2 7.55 -2.12 -10.48
C LEU A 2 7.40 -3.62 -10.16
N HIS A 3 7.79 -4.06 -8.97
CA HIS A 3 7.63 -5.44 -8.49
C HIS A 3 6.82 -5.46 -7.19
N LEU A 4 5.66 -6.11 -7.23
CA LEU A 4 4.85 -6.34 -6.04
C LEU A 4 5.21 -7.70 -5.40
N VAL A 5 5.54 -7.67 -4.12
CA VAL A 5 5.78 -8.85 -3.29
C VAL A 5 4.63 -8.95 -2.28
N THR A 6 3.89 -10.05 -2.35
CA THR A 6 2.76 -10.34 -1.47
C THR A 6 3.01 -11.60 -0.63
N GLY A 7 2.20 -11.83 0.39
CA GLY A 7 2.19 -13.08 1.16
C GLY A 7 1.73 -12.89 2.60
N GLY A 8 1.38 -13.99 3.25
CA GLY A 8 0.91 -14.00 4.64
C GLY A 8 1.92 -13.44 5.65
N SER A 9 1.46 -13.14 6.87
CA SER A 9 2.36 -12.73 7.97
C SER A 9 3.41 -13.81 8.25
N GLY A 10 4.65 -13.40 8.49
CA GLY A 10 5.76 -14.34 8.75
C GLY A 10 6.20 -15.20 7.57
N SER A 11 5.67 -14.98 6.36
CA SER A 11 6.02 -15.76 5.16
C SER A 11 7.44 -15.54 4.64
N GLY A 12 8.17 -14.53 5.11
CA GLY A 12 9.51 -14.19 4.61
C GLY A 12 9.55 -13.20 3.46
N LYS A 13 8.41 -12.56 3.11
CA LYS A 13 8.31 -11.55 2.05
C LYS A 13 9.32 -10.39 2.17
N SER A 14 9.59 -9.89 3.37
CA SER A 14 10.56 -8.81 3.60
C SER A 14 11.97 -9.22 3.15
N ALA A 15 12.43 -10.39 3.60
CA ALA A 15 13.75 -10.90 3.23
C ALA A 15 13.87 -11.19 1.73
N TYR A 16 12.80 -11.70 1.10
CA TYR A 16 12.75 -11.87 -0.34
C TYR A 16 12.82 -10.54 -1.09
N ALA A 17 12.04 -9.54 -0.67
CA ALA A 17 12.01 -8.21 -1.28
C ALA A 17 13.37 -7.49 -1.16
N GLU A 18 14.00 -7.57 0.01
CA GLU A 18 15.36 -7.05 0.23
C GLU A 18 16.36 -7.69 -0.75
N ASN A 19 16.34 -9.01 -0.87
CA ASN A 19 17.20 -9.73 -1.81
C ASN A 19 16.93 -9.36 -3.27
N CYS A 20 15.67 -9.08 -3.64
CA CYS A 20 15.34 -8.57 -4.97
C CYS A 20 15.99 -7.22 -5.23
N CYS A 21 15.96 -6.31 -4.26
CA CYS A 21 16.57 -4.99 -4.40
C CYS A 21 18.08 -5.09 -4.62
N LEU A 22 18.76 -5.92 -3.83
CA LEU A 22 20.20 -6.15 -3.98
C LEU A 22 20.55 -6.75 -5.35
N LYS A 23 19.71 -7.63 -5.90
CA LYS A 23 19.89 -8.21 -7.24
C LYS A 23 19.65 -7.20 -8.37
N TYR A 24 18.70 -6.28 -8.20
CA TYR A 24 18.48 -5.20 -9.18
C TYR A 24 19.63 -4.20 -9.20
N GLY A 25 20.30 -4.03 -8.05
CA GLY A 25 21.52 -3.26 -7.91
C GLY A 25 21.29 -1.75 -7.87
N GLY A 26 22.41 -1.02 -7.79
CA GLY A 26 22.40 0.42 -7.52
C GLY A 26 22.13 0.76 -6.05
N PRO A 27 22.08 2.05 -5.70
CA PRO A 27 21.75 2.50 -4.35
C PRO A 27 20.37 1.99 -3.92
N CYS A 28 20.25 1.45 -2.71
CA CYS A 28 19.01 0.88 -2.19
C CYS A 28 18.45 1.75 -1.07
N LEU A 29 17.21 2.25 -1.25
CA LEU A 29 16.47 3.00 -0.25
C LEU A 29 15.32 2.17 0.30
N TYR A 30 15.28 2.00 1.61
CA TYR A 30 14.18 1.39 2.35
C TYR A 30 13.22 2.47 2.84
N LEU A 31 11.99 2.47 2.32
CA LEU A 31 10.89 3.32 2.77
C LEU A 31 10.06 2.58 3.80
N ALA A 32 10.26 2.93 5.07
CA ALA A 32 9.56 2.35 6.22
C ALA A 32 8.25 3.08 6.46
N THR A 33 7.12 2.38 6.34
CA THR A 33 5.78 2.97 6.57
C THR A 33 5.24 2.68 7.96
N MET A 34 5.90 1.82 8.73
CA MET A 34 5.46 1.46 10.08
C MET A 34 5.63 2.63 11.05
N LYS A 35 4.55 3.04 11.73
CA LYS A 35 4.62 3.90 12.92
C LYS A 35 4.92 3.04 14.16
N ILE A 36 5.62 3.62 15.13
CA ILE A 36 5.92 2.96 16.41
C ILE A 36 4.93 3.49 17.43
N TRP A 37 3.97 2.67 17.84
CA TRP A 37 2.96 3.04 18.84
C TRP A 37 3.32 2.51 20.21
N ASP A 38 3.91 1.32 20.26
CA ASP A 38 4.24 0.64 21.50
C ASP A 38 5.61 -0.05 21.47
N GLU A 39 5.90 -0.77 22.55
CA GLU A 39 7.14 -1.50 22.77
C GLU A 39 7.27 -2.74 21.86
N GLU A 40 6.17 -3.32 21.41
CA GLU A 40 6.17 -4.43 20.45
C GLU A 40 6.55 -3.93 19.06
N ASP A 41 5.99 -2.80 18.64
CA ASP A 41 6.35 -2.12 17.39
C ASP A 41 7.83 -1.75 17.39
N ARG A 42 8.33 -1.19 18.50
CA ARG A 42 9.74 -0.83 18.66
C ARG A 42 10.65 -2.05 18.46
N LYS A 43 10.35 -3.16 19.12
CA LYS A 43 11.10 -4.42 18.98
C LYS A 43 11.05 -4.95 17.55
N ARG A 44 9.90 -4.83 16.88
CA ARG A 44 9.74 -5.26 15.49
C ARG A 44 10.59 -4.42 14.54
N VAL A 45 10.57 -3.09 14.68
CA VAL A 45 11.39 -2.18 13.89
C VAL A 45 12.89 -2.42 14.14
N GLU A 46 13.30 -2.58 15.40
CA GLU A 46 14.70 -2.88 15.75
C GLU A 46 15.18 -4.20 15.15
N LYS A 47 14.36 -5.25 15.25
CA LYS A 47 14.65 -6.54 14.61
C LYS A 47 14.83 -6.39 13.10
N HIS A 48 13.93 -5.66 12.43
CA HIS A 48 14.01 -5.45 10.98
C HIS A 48 15.24 -4.62 10.59
N ARG A 49 15.58 -3.57 11.35
CA ARG A 49 16.80 -2.78 11.15
C ARG A 49 18.06 -3.63 11.31
N ALA A 50 18.15 -4.41 12.38
CA ALA A 50 19.28 -5.32 12.63
C ALA A 50 19.41 -6.37 11.51
N MET A 51 18.29 -6.91 11.01
CA MET A 51 18.29 -7.84 9.88
C MET A 51 18.82 -7.22 8.58
N ARG A 52 18.82 -5.89 8.44
CA ARG A 52 19.29 -5.16 7.25
C ARG A 52 20.67 -4.55 7.42
N GLU A 53 21.20 -4.50 8.64
CA GLU A 53 22.50 -3.90 8.92
C GLU A 53 23.59 -4.52 8.04
N GLY A 54 24.38 -3.67 7.39
CA GLY A 54 25.45 -4.09 6.48
C GLY A 54 25.00 -4.58 5.10
N LYS A 55 23.69 -4.62 4.78
CA LYS A 55 23.20 -5.00 3.44
C LYS A 55 23.25 -3.87 2.40
N GLY A 56 23.55 -2.64 2.81
CA GLY A 56 23.65 -1.49 1.90
C GLY A 56 22.31 -0.79 1.63
N PHE A 57 21.37 -0.83 2.58
CA PHE A 57 20.16 -0.03 2.55
C PHE A 57 20.33 1.25 3.36
N ASP A 58 19.97 2.38 2.78
CA ASP A 58 19.61 3.57 3.54
C ASP A 58 18.13 3.49 3.92
N THR A 59 17.74 4.13 5.02
CA THR A 59 16.35 4.08 5.51
C THR A 59 15.76 5.47 5.56
N CYS A 60 14.54 5.61 5.04
CA CYS A 60 13.70 6.80 5.18
C CYS A 60 12.34 6.36 5.73
N GLU A 61 11.88 7.02 6.79
CA GLU A 61 10.55 6.78 7.36
C GLU A 61 9.53 7.68 6.65
N CYS A 62 8.48 7.06 6.11
CA CYS A 62 7.42 7.76 5.41
C CYS A 62 6.10 7.02 5.66
N PRO A 63 5.41 7.32 6.78
CA PRO A 63 4.20 6.59 7.16
C PRO A 63 2.95 6.99 6.38
N VAL A 64 2.93 8.17 5.74
CA VAL A 64 1.82 8.73 4.95
C VAL A 64 2.39 9.65 3.86
N ASP A 65 1.52 10.12 2.94
CA ASP A 65 1.81 11.16 1.95
C ASP A 65 2.99 10.83 1.01
N LEU A 66 3.03 9.60 0.50
CA LEU A 66 4.08 9.16 -0.44
C LEU A 66 4.23 10.09 -1.66
N GLU A 67 3.14 10.72 -2.13
CA GLU A 67 3.17 11.66 -3.26
C GLU A 67 4.01 12.92 -2.98
N LYS A 68 4.19 13.28 -1.71
CA LYS A 68 5.02 14.43 -1.29
C LYS A 68 6.47 14.05 -1.00
N LEU A 69 6.81 12.76 -1.07
CA LEU A 69 8.15 12.30 -0.72
C LEU A 69 9.15 12.58 -1.86
N ASP A 70 10.15 13.41 -1.58
CA ASP A 70 11.25 13.63 -2.51
C ASP A 70 12.31 12.52 -2.38
N ILE A 71 12.43 11.70 -3.42
CA ILE A 71 13.49 10.70 -3.51
C ILE A 71 14.82 11.40 -3.83
N PRO A 72 15.85 11.27 -2.95
CA PRO A 72 17.15 11.88 -3.19
C PRO A 72 17.76 11.46 -4.53
N GLU A 73 18.46 12.39 -5.19
CA GLU A 73 18.93 12.21 -6.58
C GLU A 73 19.73 10.92 -6.80
N HIS A 74 20.59 10.56 -5.85
CA HIS A 74 21.41 9.35 -5.95
C HIS A 74 20.59 8.04 -5.89
N PHE A 75 19.38 8.05 -5.34
CA PHE A 75 18.46 6.90 -5.37
C PHE A 75 17.61 6.85 -6.63
N ARG A 76 17.53 7.92 -7.43
CA ARG A 76 16.70 7.94 -8.65
C ARG A 76 17.16 6.93 -9.69
N SER A 77 18.46 6.64 -9.77
CA SER A 77 18.99 5.55 -10.61
C SER A 77 19.00 4.17 -9.92
N GLY A 78 18.56 4.09 -8.68
CA GLY A 78 18.65 2.92 -7.81
C GLY A 78 17.34 2.17 -7.60
N THR A 79 17.27 1.45 -6.49
CA THR A 79 16.11 0.65 -6.09
C THR A 79 15.49 1.19 -4.81
N VAL A 80 14.17 1.38 -4.83
CA VAL A 80 13.37 1.78 -3.67
C VAL A 80 12.52 0.59 -3.23
N LEU A 81 12.59 0.26 -1.94
CA LEU A 81 11.78 -0.76 -1.28
C LEU A 81 10.75 -0.10 -0.37
N LEU A 82 9.47 -0.17 -0.73
CA LEU A 82 8.37 0.28 0.12
C LEU A 82 7.86 -0.87 0.98
N GLU A 83 8.01 -0.74 2.31
CA GLU A 83 7.55 -1.75 3.25
C GLU A 83 6.83 -1.12 4.47
N CYS A 84 5.53 -1.40 4.68
CA CYS A 84 4.61 -2.14 3.82
C CYS A 84 3.32 -1.37 3.50
N MET A 85 2.67 -1.81 2.44
CA MET A 85 1.40 -1.25 1.98
C MET A 85 0.28 -1.34 3.00
N SER A 86 0.23 -2.42 3.77
CA SER A 86 -0.75 -2.61 4.85
C SER A 86 -0.61 -1.54 5.94
N ASN A 87 0.61 -1.28 6.40
CA ASN A 87 0.89 -0.22 7.37
C ASN A 87 0.60 1.18 6.80
N LEU A 88 0.98 1.44 5.55
CA LEU A 88 0.67 2.70 4.88
C LEU A 88 -0.84 2.94 4.80
N LEU A 89 -1.60 1.92 4.42
CA LEU A 89 -3.05 2.02 4.31
C LEU A 89 -3.69 2.34 5.67
N VAL A 90 -3.27 1.66 6.74
CA VAL A 90 -3.73 1.97 8.10
C VAL A 90 -3.44 3.42 8.42
N ASN A 91 -2.21 3.88 8.21
CA ASN A 91 -1.84 5.26 8.52
C ASN A 91 -2.64 6.29 7.71
N GLU A 92 -3.00 5.99 6.46
CA GLU A 92 -3.76 6.87 5.58
C GLU A 92 -5.28 6.86 5.85
N LEU A 93 -5.84 5.72 6.26
CA LEU A 93 -7.25 5.61 6.63
C LEU A 93 -7.58 6.35 7.93
N TRP A 94 -6.67 6.29 8.90
CA TRP A 94 -6.85 6.87 10.24
C TRP A 94 -5.94 8.08 10.48
N ARG A 95 -5.91 8.98 9.51
CA ARG A 95 -5.19 10.25 9.61
C ARG A 95 -5.86 11.21 10.59
N GLU A 96 -5.09 11.71 11.56
CA GLU A 96 -5.56 12.71 12.52
C GLU A 96 -5.81 14.09 11.87
N ASP A 97 -5.13 14.38 10.76
CA ASP A 97 -5.23 15.64 10.02
C ASP A 97 -6.40 15.67 9.02
N ILE A 98 -7.15 14.57 8.89
CA ILE A 98 -8.37 14.49 8.09
C ILE A 98 -9.56 14.33 9.06
N PRO A 99 -10.40 15.36 9.25
CA PRO A 99 -11.51 15.32 10.20
C PRO A 99 -12.46 14.16 9.92
N ASP A 100 -13.00 13.50 10.96
CA ASP A 100 -14.04 12.49 10.79
C ASP A 100 -15.34 13.12 10.23
N ALA A 101 -15.96 12.50 9.23
CA ALA A 101 -17.24 12.96 8.65
C ALA A 101 -18.37 12.86 9.66
N SER A 102 -18.19 12.07 10.71
CA SER A 102 -19.11 11.98 11.85
C SER A 102 -19.15 13.26 12.70
N ALA A 103 -18.19 14.19 12.55
CA ALA A 103 -17.97 15.28 13.50
C ALA A 103 -18.32 16.69 13.00
N GLY A 104 -18.86 16.88 11.78
CA GLY A 104 -19.22 18.24 11.33
C GLY A 104 -20.02 18.29 10.03
N SER A 105 -21.04 19.16 10.02
CA SER A 105 -21.90 19.47 8.87
C SER A 105 -21.08 19.76 7.59
N MET A 106 -21.39 19.02 6.53
CA MET A 106 -20.79 19.16 5.20
C MET A 106 -20.99 20.57 4.63
N ASP A 107 -19.90 21.23 4.27
CA ASP A 107 -19.91 22.32 3.27
C ASP A 107 -19.54 21.71 1.92
N GLU A 108 -20.40 21.90 0.91
CA GLU A 108 -20.54 21.05 -0.28
C GLU A 108 -19.61 21.46 -1.44
N THR A 109 -18.57 22.27 -1.20
CA THR A 109 -17.88 23.00 -2.29
C THR A 109 -16.50 22.49 -2.72
N ALA A 110 -16.08 21.27 -2.36
CA ALA A 110 -14.76 20.76 -2.75
C ALA A 110 -14.81 19.40 -3.48
N LEU A 111 -15.57 19.30 -4.57
CA LEU A 111 -15.30 18.29 -5.60
C LEU A 111 -14.40 18.91 -6.68
N GLU A 112 -13.09 18.89 -6.46
CA GLU A 112 -12.13 19.16 -7.54
C GLU A 112 -12.04 17.93 -8.45
N LYS A 113 -12.26 18.15 -9.75
CA LYS A 113 -12.10 17.12 -10.78
C LYS A 113 -10.63 16.70 -10.85
N HIS A 114 -10.35 15.49 -10.40
CA HIS A 114 -9.02 14.93 -10.41
C HIS A 114 -8.59 14.46 -11.82
N PRO A 115 -7.36 14.76 -12.27
CA PRO A 115 -6.83 14.27 -13.54
C PRO A 115 -6.60 12.75 -13.48
N GLU A 116 -6.76 12.08 -14.63
CA GLU A 116 -6.67 10.62 -14.78
C GLU A 116 -5.30 10.08 -14.33
N THR A 117 -5.30 9.18 -13.34
CA THR A 117 -4.09 8.67 -12.69
C THR A 117 -3.48 7.48 -13.42
N GLY A 118 -4.06 6.98 -14.51
CA GLY A 118 -3.63 5.77 -15.24
C GLY A 118 -3.71 4.46 -14.42
N PHE A 119 -4.09 4.54 -13.14
CA PHE A 119 -4.63 3.44 -12.34
C PHE A 119 -6.15 3.42 -12.60
N ALA A 120 -6.79 2.24 -12.56
CA ALA A 120 -8.23 2.10 -12.81
C ALA A 120 -9.07 2.67 -11.65
N THR A 121 -9.06 3.99 -11.45
CA THR A 121 -9.81 4.69 -10.39
C THR A 121 -11.27 4.93 -10.76
N ASP A 122 -11.70 4.59 -11.97
CA ASP A 122 -13.06 4.83 -12.50
C ASP A 122 -14.11 3.81 -12.01
N ARG A 123 -14.10 3.48 -10.73
CA ARG A 123 -15.23 2.78 -10.11
C ARG A 123 -16.29 3.79 -9.71
N GLN A 124 -17.17 4.13 -10.65
CA GLN A 124 -18.42 4.80 -10.30
C GLN A 124 -19.11 4.01 -9.19
N ALA A 125 -19.43 4.70 -8.09
CA ALA A 125 -20.20 4.15 -6.98
C ALA A 125 -21.42 3.39 -7.55
N VAL A 126 -21.50 2.10 -7.26
CA VAL A 126 -22.67 1.29 -7.62
C VAL A 126 -23.86 1.90 -6.91
N ASN A 127 -24.66 2.64 -7.68
CA ASN A 127 -25.85 3.31 -7.20
C ASN A 127 -26.91 2.22 -6.92
N GLY A 128 -26.83 1.62 -5.74
CA GLY A 128 -27.82 0.69 -5.24
C GLY A 128 -29.15 1.42 -5.11
N LYS A 129 -30.16 1.00 -5.88
CA LYS A 129 -31.51 1.55 -5.85
C LYS A 129 -31.99 1.69 -4.40
N LYS A 130 -32.30 2.93 -4.00
CA LYS A 130 -32.98 3.26 -2.74
C LYS A 130 -34.17 2.32 -2.54
N LYS A 131 -34.15 1.52 -1.46
CA LYS A 131 -35.36 1.02 -0.82
C LYS A 131 -35.55 1.85 0.43
N ASP A 132 -36.73 2.43 0.52
CA ASP A 132 -37.10 3.43 1.51
C ASP A 132 -36.96 2.91 2.95
N GLY A 133 -36.40 3.75 3.83
CA GLY A 133 -36.65 3.70 5.27
C GLY A 133 -35.50 3.22 6.18
N GLN A 134 -34.40 3.98 6.27
CA GLN A 134 -33.54 4.11 7.48
C GLN A 134 -32.49 5.21 7.26
N THR A 135 -32.65 6.37 7.91
CA THR A 135 -31.93 7.63 7.60
C THR A 135 -30.80 7.94 8.58
N GLY A 136 -29.96 6.96 8.94
CA GLY A 136 -28.78 7.18 9.78
C GLY A 136 -27.53 6.49 9.23
N ASP A 137 -27.63 5.19 8.98
CA ASP A 137 -26.47 4.38 8.60
C ASP A 137 -26.05 4.58 7.14
N GLY A 138 -27.01 4.88 6.25
CA GLY A 138 -26.74 5.01 4.80
C GLY A 138 -25.87 6.21 4.42
N GLU A 139 -25.98 7.33 5.11
CA GLU A 139 -25.14 8.52 4.87
C GLU A 139 -23.72 8.33 5.42
N HIS A 140 -23.58 7.69 6.59
CA HIS A 140 -22.28 7.29 7.14
C HIS A 140 -21.56 6.28 6.24
N ILE A 141 -22.28 5.27 5.72
CA ILE A 141 -21.72 4.27 4.81
C ILE A 141 -21.28 4.91 3.48
N ALA A 142 -22.06 5.84 2.93
CA ALA A 142 -21.69 6.58 1.72
C ALA A 142 -20.47 7.50 1.94
N GLY A 143 -20.41 8.19 3.09
CA GLY A 143 -19.28 9.03 3.49
C GLY A 143 -17.97 8.25 3.66
N ASN A 144 -18.04 7.04 4.24
CA ASN A 144 -16.89 6.15 4.36
C ASN A 144 -16.43 5.62 3.00
N ALA A 145 -17.35 5.26 2.10
CA ALA A 145 -16.99 4.77 0.77
C ALA A 145 -16.27 5.83 -0.08
N ALA A 146 -16.70 7.10 -0.02
CA ALA A 146 -16.01 8.20 -0.71
C ALA A 146 -14.59 8.40 -0.14
N ARG A 147 -14.43 8.41 1.19
CA ARG A 147 -13.13 8.54 1.85
C ARG A 147 -12.18 7.38 1.57
N ASP A 148 -12.72 6.16 1.52
CA ASP A 148 -11.96 4.97 1.18
C ASP A 148 -11.40 5.08 -0.24
N HIS A 149 -12.22 5.54 -1.17
CA HIS A 149 -11.81 5.79 -2.53
C HIS A 149 -10.76 6.91 -2.62
N ASP A 150 -10.94 8.03 -1.92
CA ASP A 150 -9.95 9.10 -1.89
C ASP A 150 -8.61 8.62 -1.32
N THR A 151 -8.66 7.74 -0.33
CA THR A 151 -7.49 7.12 0.30
C THR A 151 -6.77 6.19 -0.68
N GLU A 152 -7.51 5.34 -1.37
CA GLU A 152 -7.00 4.51 -2.46
C GLU A 152 -6.31 5.37 -3.52
N VAL A 153 -6.97 6.43 -4.00
CA VAL A 153 -6.42 7.34 -5.02
C VAL A 153 -5.13 8.01 -4.54
N ARG A 154 -5.07 8.51 -3.29
CA ARG A 154 -3.84 9.12 -2.74
C ARG A 154 -2.67 8.14 -2.71
N ILE A 155 -2.91 6.92 -2.23
CA ILE A 155 -1.87 5.89 -2.14
C ILE A 155 -1.38 5.51 -3.55
N LEU A 156 -2.29 5.32 -4.51
CA LEU A 156 -1.92 4.97 -5.88
C LEU A 156 -1.11 6.08 -6.57
N ARG A 157 -1.46 7.36 -6.34
CA ARG A 157 -0.64 8.50 -6.80
C ARG A 157 0.74 8.49 -6.18
N GLY A 158 0.83 8.23 -4.88
CA GLY A 158 2.09 8.09 -4.18
C GLY A 158 2.97 6.97 -4.75
N ILE A 159 2.39 5.81 -5.03
CA ILE A 159 3.09 4.69 -5.68
C ILE A 159 3.58 5.09 -7.08
N ARG A 160 2.74 5.78 -7.86
CA ARG A 160 3.11 6.28 -9.19
C ARG A 160 4.29 7.24 -9.11
N HIS A 161 4.21 8.21 -8.20
CA HIS A 161 5.28 9.17 -7.95
C HIS A 161 6.60 8.48 -7.59
N LEU A 162 6.57 7.45 -6.74
CA LEU A 162 7.75 6.65 -6.43
C LEU A 162 8.28 5.89 -7.65
N ALA A 163 7.38 5.27 -8.43
CA ALA A 163 7.75 4.50 -9.61
C ALA A 163 8.39 5.38 -10.70
N ASP A 164 7.93 6.62 -10.82
CA ASP A 164 8.49 7.63 -11.74
C ASP A 164 9.80 8.24 -11.20
N SER A 165 10.02 8.17 -9.88
CA SER A 165 11.18 8.75 -9.21
C SER A 165 12.36 7.80 -9.02
N CYS A 166 12.25 6.52 -9.38
CA CYS A 166 13.33 5.55 -9.23
C CYS A 166 13.40 4.54 -10.39
N ARG A 167 14.55 3.87 -10.54
CA ARG A 167 14.72 2.86 -11.59
C ARG A 167 13.93 1.58 -11.30
N HIS A 168 13.95 1.15 -10.05
CA HIS A 168 13.26 -0.04 -9.57
C HIS A 168 12.46 0.29 -8.30
N LEU A 169 11.16 -0.01 -8.31
CA LEU A 169 10.30 0.06 -7.15
C LEU A 169 9.87 -1.36 -6.77
N VAL A 170 10.20 -1.77 -5.54
CA VAL A 170 9.74 -3.02 -4.94
C VAL A 170 8.77 -2.68 -3.82
N ILE A 171 7.59 -3.26 -3.84
CA ILE A 171 6.52 -3.00 -2.87
C ILE A 171 6.21 -4.29 -2.13
N VAL A 172 6.16 -4.21 -0.79
CA VAL A 172 5.74 -5.33 0.06
C VAL A 172 4.32 -5.07 0.55
N THR A 173 3.44 -6.06 0.38
CA THR A 173 2.07 -6.04 0.90
C THR A 173 1.72 -7.36 1.57
N ASP A 174 0.73 -7.31 2.48
CA ASP A 174 0.21 -8.50 3.14
C ASP A 174 -0.92 -9.14 2.34
N GLU A 175 -1.04 -10.46 2.48
CA GLU A 175 -2.21 -11.23 2.04
C GLU A 175 -2.91 -11.84 3.27
N ILE A 176 -4.04 -11.25 3.64
CA ILE A 176 -4.78 -11.54 4.88
C ILE A 176 -6.25 -11.90 4.59
N PHE A 177 -6.53 -12.44 3.40
CA PHE A 177 -7.90 -12.65 2.91
C PHE A 177 -8.45 -14.07 3.16
N SER A 178 -7.64 -14.98 3.71
CA SER A 178 -7.88 -16.43 3.62
C SER A 178 -7.91 -17.16 4.97
N ASP A 179 -8.09 -16.44 6.09
CA ASP A 179 -8.11 -17.03 7.44
C ASP A 179 -9.49 -17.53 7.90
N GLY A 180 -10.56 -17.21 7.15
CA GLY A 180 -11.93 -17.61 7.49
C GLY A 180 -12.50 -16.92 8.75
N ILE A 181 -11.85 -15.88 9.26
CA ILE A 181 -12.25 -15.15 10.46
C ILE A 181 -13.31 -14.12 10.09
N ARG A 182 -14.29 -13.94 10.98
CA ARG A 182 -15.20 -12.80 10.92
C ARG A 182 -14.56 -11.62 11.64
N TYR A 183 -14.21 -10.62 10.87
CA TYR A 183 -13.67 -9.36 11.36
C TYR A 183 -14.79 -8.37 11.67
N ASP A 184 -14.49 -7.39 12.53
CA ASP A 184 -15.36 -6.23 12.77
C ASP A 184 -15.48 -5.35 11.50
N GLU A 185 -16.39 -4.40 11.51
CA GLU A 185 -16.70 -3.57 10.34
C GLU A 185 -15.51 -2.72 9.87
N GLU A 186 -14.69 -2.22 10.79
CA GLU A 186 -13.52 -1.40 10.47
C GLU A 186 -12.39 -2.25 9.88
N SER A 187 -12.14 -3.41 10.46
CA SER A 187 -11.22 -4.40 9.90
C SER A 187 -11.67 -4.86 8.51
N MET A 188 -12.98 -5.09 8.31
CA MET A 188 -13.53 -5.42 6.99
C MET A 188 -13.39 -4.26 5.99
N ARG A 189 -13.52 -3.01 6.44
CA ARG A 189 -13.27 -1.82 5.62
C ARG A 189 -11.82 -1.78 5.15
N TYR A 190 -10.86 -1.92 6.06
CA TYR A 190 -9.43 -2.02 5.75
C TYR A 190 -9.13 -3.14 4.74
N LEU A 191 -9.66 -4.35 4.97
CA LEU A 191 -9.48 -5.48 4.05
C LEU A 191 -9.99 -5.20 2.64
N ARG A 192 -11.14 -4.52 2.51
CA ARG A 192 -11.70 -4.14 1.20
C ARG A 192 -10.77 -3.17 0.45
N VAL A 193 -10.26 -2.14 1.13
CA VAL A 193 -9.37 -1.15 0.51
C VAL A 193 -8.02 -1.77 0.18
N LEU A 194 -7.45 -2.60 1.07
CA LEU A 194 -6.20 -3.32 0.82
C LEU A 194 -6.32 -4.25 -0.39
N ALA A 195 -7.42 -4.99 -0.50
CA ALA A 195 -7.67 -5.86 -1.66
C ALA A 195 -7.78 -5.06 -2.96
N ALA A 196 -8.37 -3.86 -2.90
CA ALA A 196 -8.47 -2.97 -4.05
C ALA A 196 -7.10 -2.47 -4.50
N LEU A 197 -6.31 -1.93 -3.56
CA LEU A 197 -4.93 -1.50 -3.80
C LEU A 197 -4.07 -2.63 -4.33
N ASN A 198 -4.08 -3.81 -3.69
CA ASN A 198 -3.27 -4.95 -4.12
C ASN A 198 -3.55 -5.36 -5.56
N ARG A 199 -4.83 -5.39 -5.96
CA ARG A 199 -5.24 -5.71 -7.33
C ARG A 199 -4.75 -4.65 -8.32
N ASP A 200 -4.96 -3.37 -8.02
CA ASP A 200 -4.67 -2.27 -8.94
C ASP A 200 -3.16 -2.07 -9.11
N ILE A 201 -2.38 -2.29 -8.03
CA ILE A 201 -0.91 -2.31 -8.08
C ILE A 201 -0.42 -3.55 -8.85
N ALA A 202 -0.99 -4.74 -8.59
CA ALA A 202 -0.61 -5.96 -9.30
C ALA A 202 -0.87 -5.90 -10.81
N GLU A 203 -1.95 -5.23 -11.21
CA GLU A 203 -2.29 -5.00 -12.62
C GLU A 203 -1.19 -4.21 -13.34
N GLN A 204 -0.60 -3.22 -12.65
CA GLN A 204 0.45 -2.36 -13.21
C GLN A 204 1.88 -2.85 -12.95
N ALA A 205 2.08 -3.73 -11.97
CA ALA A 205 3.40 -4.24 -11.66
C ALA A 205 3.98 -5.06 -12.83
N ASP A 206 5.24 -4.85 -13.16
CA ASP A 206 5.96 -5.67 -14.14
C ASP A 206 6.11 -7.13 -13.67
N ALA A 207 6.16 -7.33 -12.36
CA ALA A 207 6.24 -8.63 -11.70
C ALA A 207 5.40 -8.64 -10.42
N VAL A 208 4.80 -9.80 -10.12
CA VAL A 208 4.09 -10.07 -8.86
C VAL A 208 4.56 -11.42 -8.35
N THR A 209 5.07 -11.44 -7.12
CA THR A 209 5.51 -12.67 -6.46
C THR A 209 4.81 -12.82 -5.13
N GLU A 210 4.16 -13.97 -4.92
CA GLU A 210 3.66 -14.37 -3.61
C GLU A 210 4.73 -15.17 -2.89
N VAL A 211 5.02 -14.83 -1.63
CA VAL A 211 5.97 -15.59 -0.80
C VAL A 211 5.19 -16.44 0.18
N VAL A 212 5.44 -17.75 0.15
CA VAL A 212 4.78 -18.76 0.98
C VAL A 212 5.84 -19.54 1.75
N PHE A 213 5.92 -19.35 3.07
CA PHE A 213 6.94 -19.99 3.93
C PHE A 213 8.38 -19.87 3.39
N GLY A 214 8.75 -18.68 2.89
CA GLY A 214 10.06 -18.36 2.34
C GLY A 214 10.24 -18.74 0.87
N ILE A 215 9.25 -19.40 0.27
CA ILE A 215 9.29 -19.87 -1.12
C ILE A 215 8.63 -18.81 -2.01
N PRO A 216 9.35 -18.18 -2.95
CA PRO A 216 8.77 -17.24 -3.90
C PRO A 216 8.00 -17.98 -5.01
N VAL A 217 6.74 -17.62 -5.18
CA VAL A 217 5.81 -18.14 -6.19
C VAL A 217 5.48 -17.00 -7.16
N PRO A 218 6.04 -17.01 -8.39
CA PRO A 218 5.75 -15.98 -9.38
C PRO A 218 4.30 -16.07 -9.85
N VAL A 219 3.52 -15.03 -9.55
CA VAL A 219 2.12 -14.87 -9.98
C VAL A 219 2.09 -14.22 -11.37
N LYS A 220 2.89 -13.17 -11.55
CA LYS A 220 3.11 -12.43 -12.81
C LYS A 220 4.61 -12.21 -12.98
N GLY A 221 5.14 -12.38 -14.19
CA GLY A 221 6.55 -12.10 -14.48
C GLY A 221 6.73 -11.16 -15.67
N LYS A 222 7.97 -10.70 -15.87
CA LYS A 222 8.31 -9.75 -16.94
C LYS A 222 7.83 -10.26 -18.29
N ASN A 223 7.12 -9.41 -19.04
CA ASN A 223 6.58 -9.73 -20.36
C ASN A 223 5.69 -10.98 -20.41
N GLY A 224 4.99 -11.31 -19.31
CA GLY A 224 4.06 -12.43 -19.24
C GLY A 224 4.72 -13.81 -19.07
N ARG A 225 6.04 -13.89 -18.87
CA ARG A 225 6.72 -15.14 -18.54
C ARG A 225 6.96 -15.24 -17.05
N LYS A 226 6.44 -16.30 -16.42
CA LYS A 226 6.76 -16.63 -15.03
C LYS A 226 8.22 -17.08 -14.96
N GLU A 227 9.06 -16.29 -14.30
CA GLU A 227 10.44 -16.70 -13.99
C GLU A 227 10.40 -17.51 -12.69
N TYR A 228 10.56 -18.82 -12.83
CA TYR A 228 10.82 -19.71 -11.71
C TYR A 228 12.33 -19.68 -11.45
N VAL A 229 12.72 -19.26 -10.25
CA VAL A 229 14.12 -19.32 -9.80
C VAL A 229 14.45 -20.74 -9.37
#